data_AF-A0A2M8NH64-F1
#
_entry.id   AF-A0A2M8NH64-F1
#
_cell.length_a   1.000
_cell.length_b   1.000
_cell.length_c   1.000
_cell.angle_alpha   90.00
_cell.angle_beta   90.00
_cell.angle_gamma   90.00
#
_symmetry.space_group_name_H-M   'P 1'
#
loop_
_entity.id
_entity.type
_entity.pdbx_description
1 polymer ?
#
loop_
_entity_poly.entity_id
_entity_poly.type
_entity_poly.pdbx_seq_one_letter_code
_entity_poly.pdbx_strand_id
1 'polypeptide(L)' 'IEGLRHVELGAFSVQYHPEASPGPHDSLYLFDEFVGRVKDNEAAKVK' A
#
# COMPACT_ATOMS: atom_id res chain seq x y z
N ILE A 1 16.89 -4.23 1.57
CA ILE A 1 15.87 -3.16 1.61
C ILE A 1 14.69 -3.74 0.87
N GLU A 2 13.53 -3.90 1.50
CA GLU A 2 12.41 -4.73 0.98
C GLU A 2 11.24 -3.91 0.41
N GLY A 3 11.40 -2.58 0.31
CA GLY A 3 10.36 -1.67 -0.20
C GLY A 3 10.79 -0.21 -0.12
N LEU A 4 10.01 0.66 -0.76
CA LEU A 4 10.21 2.11 -0.78
C LEU A 4 8.90 2.84 -0.45
N ARG A 5 9.00 4.04 0.11
CA ARG A 5 7.86 4.92 0.36
C ARG A 5 8.21 6.35 -0.06
N HIS A 6 7.32 6.97 -0.83
CA HIS A 6 7.43 8.36 -1.19
C HIS A 6 6.94 9.24 -0.04
N VAL A 7 7.72 10.27 0.32
CA VAL A 7 7.47 11.12 1.49
C VAL A 7 6.18 11.93 1.34
N GLU A 8 5.93 12.47 0.13
CA GLU A 8 4.81 13.40 -0.10
C GLU A 8 3.63 12.77 -0.84
N LEU A 9 3.88 11.97 -1.89
CA LEU A 9 2.85 11.48 -2.81
C LEU A 9 2.00 10.32 -2.27
N GLY A 10 2.24 9.88 -1.04
CA GLY A 10 1.53 8.75 -0.45
C GLY A 10 1.73 7.40 -1.16
N ALA A 11 2.67 7.31 -2.08
CA ALA A 11 3.00 6.10 -2.84
C ALA A 11 3.99 5.20 -2.09
N PHE A 12 3.92 3.90 -2.31
CA PHE A 12 4.87 2.92 -1.76
C PHE A 12 5.01 1.70 -2.68
N SER A 13 6.08 0.93 -2.46
CA SER A 13 6.34 -0.34 -3.15
C SER A 13 6.96 -1.36 -2.19
N VAL A 14 6.79 -2.63 -2.52
CA VAL A 14 7.45 -3.77 -1.85
C VAL A 14 8.10 -4.66 -2.91
N GLN A 15 9.20 -5.33 -2.55
CA GLN A 15 9.92 -6.21 -3.47
C GLN A 15 9.33 -7.63 -3.52
N TYR A 16 8.65 -8.05 -2.46
CA TYR A 16 8.02 -9.37 -2.36
C TYR A 16 6.58 -9.36 -2.86
N HIS A 17 5.96 -10.55 -2.89
CA HIS A 17 4.60 -10.79 -3.34
C HIS A 17 3.61 -10.76 -2.15
N PRO A 18 2.96 -9.63 -1.85
CA PRO A 18 2.03 -9.52 -0.73
C PRO A 18 0.75 -10.35 -0.91
N GLU A 19 0.41 -10.72 -2.15
CA GLU A 19 -0.75 -11.54 -2.51
C GLU A 19 -0.62 -13.00 -2.07
N ALA A 20 0.61 -13.46 -1.78
CA ALA A 20 0.95 -14.80 -1.32
C ALA A 20 0.24 -15.94 -2.08
N SER A 21 0.87 -16.48 -3.13
CA SER A 21 0.37 -17.65 -3.88
C SER A 21 1.49 -18.39 -4.62
N PRO A 22 2.13 -19.41 -4.01
CA PRO A 22 2.00 -19.88 -2.62
C PRO A 22 2.78 -19.01 -1.62
N GLY A 23 2.36 -18.93 -0.35
CA GLY A 23 3.13 -18.23 0.68
C GLY A 23 2.32 -17.87 1.94
N PRO A 24 2.98 -17.32 2.98
CA PRO A 24 2.32 -16.82 4.17
C PRO A 24 1.60 -15.49 3.91
N HIS A 25 0.47 -15.27 4.57
CA HIS A 25 -0.40 -14.10 4.36
C HIS A 25 0.01 -12.88 5.21
N ASP A 26 1.27 -12.84 5.68
CA ASP A 26 1.77 -11.85 6.64
C ASP A 26 1.81 -10.42 6.08
N SER A 27 1.65 -10.26 4.76
CA SER A 27 1.73 -8.99 4.06
C SER A 27 0.40 -8.51 3.44
N LEU A 28 -0.71 -9.19 3.72
CA LEU A 28 -2.02 -8.80 3.18
C LEU A 28 -2.49 -7.40 3.67
N TYR A 29 -2.01 -6.94 4.82
CA TYR A 29 -2.33 -5.61 5.37
C TYR A 29 -1.93 -4.46 4.42
N LEU A 30 -0.99 -4.69 3.50
CA LEU A 30 -0.56 -3.68 2.52
C LEU A 30 -1.69 -3.31 1.54
N PHE A 31 -2.63 -4.23 1.28
CA PHE A 31 -3.81 -3.94 0.47
C PHE A 31 -4.79 -3.03 1.23
N ASP A 32 -4.99 -3.26 2.52
CA ASP A 32 -5.82 -2.38 3.36
C ASP A 32 -5.20 -0.98 3.46
N GLU A 33 -3.87 -0.88 3.61
CA GLU A 33 -3.15 0.40 3.60
C GLU A 33 -3.34 1.13 2.26
N PHE A 34 -3.22 0.40 1.14
CA PHE A 34 -3.43 0.97 -0.20
C PHE A 34 -4.86 1.54 -0.35
N VAL A 35 -5.89 0.77 0.01
CA VAL A 35 -7.29 1.21 -0.07
C VAL A 35 -7.54 2.43 0.83
N GLY A 36 -6.98 2.44 2.04
CA GLY A 36 -7.06 3.59 2.94
C GLY A 36 -6.51 4.86 2.29
N ARG A 37 -5.30 4.77 1.72
CA ARG A 37 -4.65 5.90 1.04
C ARG A 37 -5.42 6.40 -0.19
N VAL A 38 -6.02 5.51 -0.96
CA VAL A 38 -6.88 5.90 -2.10
C VAL A 38 -8.09 6.70 -1.62
N LYS A 39 -8.77 6.25 -0.56
CA LYS A 39 -9.92 6.96 0.02
C LYS A 39 -9.54 8.34 0.56
N ASP A 40 -8.41 8.43 1.25
CA ASP A 40 -7.92 9.71 1.78
C ASP A 40 -7.61 10.70 0.66
N ASN A 41 -7.03 10.22 -0.45
CA ASN A 41 -6.76 11.05 -1.63
C ASN A 41 -8.06 11.56 -2.27
N GLU A 42 -9.09 10.72 -2.39
CA GLU A 42 -10.41 11.13 -2.89
C GLU A 42 -11.06 12.16 -1.96
N ALA A 43 -11.00 11.98 -0.64
CA ALA A 43 -11.51 12.93 0.33
C ALA A 43 -10.80 14.30 0.26
N ALA A 44 -9.49 14.30 -0.04
CA ALA A 44 -8.71 15.52 -0.24
C ALA A 44 -9.08 16.30 -1.52
N LYS A 45 -9.62 15.63 -2.55
CA LYS A 45 -10.06 16.28 -3.81
C LYS A 45 -11.42 16.97 -3.70
N VAL A 46 -12.23 16.61 -2.69
CA VAL A 46 -13.60 17.14 -2.48
C VAL A 46 -13.60 18.38 -1.57
N LYS A 47 -12.46 18.71 -0.94
CA LYS A 47 -12.24 19.98 -0.23
C LYS A 47 -11.65 21.04 -1.16
#